data_AF-A0A1G4WQM8-F1
#
_entry.id   AF-A0A1G4WQM8-F1
#
_cell.length_a   1.000
_cell.length_b   1.000
_cell.length_c   1.000
_cell.angle_alpha   90.00
_cell.angle_beta   90.00
_cell.angle_gamma   90.00
#
_symmetry.space_group_name_H-M   'P 1'
#
loop_
_entity.id
_entity.type
_entity.pdbx_description
1 polymer ?
#
loop_
_entity_poly.entity_id
_entity_poly.type
_entity_poly.pdbx_seq_one_letter_code
_entity_poly.pdbx_strand_id
1 'polypeptide(L)'
;MTDLDRAAARRDIADALVKALDRRHEVLDIIVDAEDRDAAVDAIATLLGTSHAGGEAVIGLSFDRLTKESRRIIAEELDDLNSQLTFTLNERPASSAETLALRAFSGAEDRDIFEVRIQDQGAAGDGSGAPAGALDDEIASALARVEAEEAAWFVALEGDQKVGLVFGELNGHEVEVRIWIHPEHRKKGYGTAALRKSRSEMAIYFPAAPVVVRAPSA
;
A
#
# COMPACT_ATOMS: atom_id res chain seq x y z
N MET A 1 5.09 -10.45 -2.43
CA MET A 1 3.62 -10.53 -2.50
C MET A 1 3.10 -10.34 -1.09
N THR A 2 2.36 -9.27 -0.87
CA THR A 2 1.81 -8.89 0.43
C THR A 2 0.61 -9.77 0.79
N ASP A 3 0.17 -9.75 2.05
CA ASP A 3 -1.04 -10.49 2.47
C ASP A 3 -2.30 -9.94 1.79
N LEU A 4 -2.31 -8.65 1.43
CA LEU A 4 -3.37 -8.03 0.65
C LEU A 4 -3.43 -8.59 -0.78
N ASP A 5 -2.27 -8.73 -1.44
CA ASP A 5 -2.20 -9.30 -2.79
C ASP A 5 -2.71 -10.75 -2.80
N ARG A 6 -2.43 -11.51 -1.73
CA ARG A 6 -2.93 -12.89 -1.56
C ARG A 6 -4.44 -12.92 -1.37
N ALA A 7 -4.98 -12.03 -0.52
CA ALA A 7 -6.42 -11.93 -0.29
C ALA A 7 -7.17 -11.51 -1.56
N ALA A 8 -6.63 -10.55 -2.33
CA ALA A 8 -7.19 -10.12 -3.60
C ALA A 8 -7.18 -11.25 -4.65
N ALA A 9 -6.07 -11.98 -4.78
CA ALA A 9 -5.98 -13.14 -5.68
C ALA A 9 -6.97 -14.25 -5.26
N ARG A 10 -7.11 -14.51 -3.96
CA ARG A 10 -8.07 -15.51 -3.46
C ARG A 10 -9.52 -15.09 -3.71
N ARG A 11 -9.81 -13.79 -3.54
CA ARG A 11 -11.13 -13.21 -3.84
C ARG A 11 -11.48 -13.36 -5.31
N ASP A 12 -10.55 -13.08 -6.23
CA ASP A 12 -10.78 -13.25 -7.67
C ASP A 12 -11.12 -14.71 -8.02
N ILE A 13 -10.40 -15.67 -7.44
CA ILE A 13 -10.70 -17.10 -7.61
C ILE A 13 -12.08 -17.44 -7.04
N ALA A 14 -12.39 -17.04 -5.80
CA ALA A 14 -13.68 -17.34 -5.18
C ALA A 14 -14.86 -16.74 -5.98
N ASP A 15 -14.70 -15.51 -6.48
CA ASP A 15 -15.67 -14.84 -7.36
C ASP A 15 -15.88 -15.60 -8.67
N ALA A 16 -14.80 -16.06 -9.32
CA ALA A 16 -14.88 -16.89 -10.51
C ALA A 16 -15.65 -18.20 -10.25
N LEU A 17 -15.38 -18.86 -9.12
CA LEU A 17 -16.06 -20.10 -8.75
C LEU A 17 -17.57 -19.88 -8.54
N VAL A 18 -17.97 -18.83 -7.82
CA VAL A 18 -19.40 -18.50 -7.61
C VAL A 18 -20.08 -18.22 -8.95
N LYS A 19 -19.50 -17.36 -9.78
CA LYS A 19 -20.04 -17.03 -11.12
C LYS A 19 -20.18 -18.28 -11.99
N ALA A 20 -19.19 -19.17 -11.96
CA ALA A 20 -19.22 -20.41 -12.73
C ALA A 20 -20.37 -21.33 -12.29
N LEU A 21 -20.62 -21.42 -10.98
CA LEU A 21 -21.68 -22.25 -10.42
C LEU A 21 -23.08 -21.70 -10.75
N ASP A 22 -23.23 -20.38 -10.79
CA ASP A 22 -24.48 -19.71 -11.19
C ASP A 22 -24.75 -19.89 -12.69
N ARG A 23 -23.70 -19.88 -13.51
CA ARG A 23 -23.74 -20.03 -14.98
C ARG A 23 -23.30 -21.42 -15.45
N ARG A 24 -23.52 -22.45 -14.62
CA ARG A 24 -22.98 -23.81 -14.82
C ARG A 24 -23.25 -24.42 -16.19
N HIS A 25 -24.40 -24.13 -16.82
CA HIS A 25 -24.73 -24.68 -18.13
C HIS A 25 -23.87 -24.01 -19.20
N GLU A 26 -23.79 -22.68 -19.20
CA GLU A 26 -22.94 -21.92 -20.14
C GLU A 26 -21.46 -22.29 -20.01
N VAL A 27 -20.99 -22.48 -18.77
CA VAL A 27 -19.61 -22.92 -18.50
C VAL A 27 -19.36 -24.31 -19.06
N LEU A 28 -20.27 -25.25 -18.84
CA LEU A 28 -20.15 -26.61 -19.38
C LEU A 28 -20.21 -26.61 -20.91
N ASP A 29 -21.08 -25.80 -21.51
CA ASP A 29 -21.20 -25.69 -22.97
C ASP A 29 -19.87 -25.19 -23.57
N ILE A 30 -19.29 -24.13 -23.00
CA ILE A 30 -17.99 -23.61 -23.45
C ILE A 30 -16.84 -24.61 -23.25
N ILE A 31 -16.84 -25.37 -22.16
CA ILE A 31 -15.80 -26.38 -21.91
C ILE A 31 -15.90 -27.50 -22.97
N VAL A 32 -17.11 -27.91 -23.32
CA VAL A 32 -17.34 -28.96 -24.33
C VAL A 32 -17.00 -28.47 -25.75
N ASP A 33 -17.20 -27.18 -26.03
CA ASP A 33 -16.91 -26.56 -27.33
C ASP A 33 -15.40 -26.26 -27.54
N ALA A 34 -14.60 -26.25 -26.47
CA ALA A 34 -13.18 -25.94 -26.53
C ALA A 34 -12.33 -27.08 -27.11
N GLU A 35 -11.30 -26.74 -27.89
CA GLU A 35 -10.40 -27.72 -28.53
C GLU A 35 -9.51 -28.44 -27.50
N ASP A 36 -9.04 -27.70 -26.49
CA ASP A 36 -8.19 -28.22 -25.43
C ASP A 36 -8.43 -27.51 -24.10
N ARG A 37 -7.66 -27.91 -23.07
CA ARG A 37 -7.79 -27.38 -21.72
C ARG A 37 -7.45 -25.90 -21.65
N ASP A 38 -6.44 -25.43 -22.37
CA ASP A 38 -5.99 -24.04 -22.28
C ASP A 38 -6.98 -23.13 -23.00
N ALA A 39 -7.50 -23.56 -24.16
CA ALA A 39 -8.60 -22.92 -24.85
C ALA A 39 -9.87 -22.82 -23.97
N ALA A 40 -10.18 -23.88 -23.22
CA ALA A 40 -11.29 -23.86 -22.27
C ALA A 40 -11.05 -22.86 -21.13
N VAL A 41 -9.84 -22.78 -20.58
CA VAL A 41 -9.48 -21.81 -19.53
C VAL A 41 -9.67 -20.37 -20.02
N ASP A 42 -9.15 -20.05 -21.21
CA ASP A 42 -9.28 -18.73 -21.81
C ASP A 42 -10.74 -18.36 -22.11
N ALA A 43 -11.52 -19.32 -22.60
CA ALA A 43 -12.94 -19.14 -22.88
C ALA A 43 -13.76 -18.93 -21.59
N ILE A 44 -13.46 -19.68 -20.51
CA ILE A 44 -14.08 -19.49 -19.19
C ILE A 44 -13.71 -18.11 -18.62
N ALA A 45 -12.43 -17.73 -18.66
CA ALA A 45 -11.96 -16.45 -18.17
C ALA A 45 -12.69 -15.29 -18.87
N THR A 46 -12.85 -15.41 -20.19
CA THR A 46 -13.63 -14.47 -21.01
C THR A 46 -15.11 -14.46 -20.64
N LEU A 47 -15.75 -15.62 -20.53
CA LEU A 47 -17.18 -15.75 -20.19
C LEU A 47 -17.50 -15.10 -18.84
N LEU A 48 -16.65 -15.33 -17.83
CA LEU A 48 -16.89 -14.93 -16.44
C LEU A 48 -16.27 -13.57 -16.08
N GLY A 49 -15.46 -12.99 -16.97
CA GLY A 49 -14.75 -11.74 -16.75
C GLY A 49 -13.79 -11.84 -15.56
N THR A 50 -12.96 -12.87 -15.53
CA THR A 50 -11.99 -13.16 -14.46
C THR A 50 -10.58 -13.37 -15.02
N SER A 51 -9.58 -13.50 -14.14
CA SER A 51 -8.20 -13.79 -14.56
C SER A 51 -8.07 -15.22 -15.12
N HIS A 52 -6.95 -15.46 -15.82
CA HIS A 52 -6.57 -16.81 -16.26
C HIS A 52 -6.53 -17.80 -15.08
N ALA A 53 -6.01 -17.37 -13.92
CA ALA A 53 -6.00 -18.19 -12.71
C ALA A 53 -7.42 -18.52 -12.19
N GLY A 54 -8.38 -17.59 -12.35
CA GLY A 54 -9.79 -17.84 -12.10
C GLY A 54 -10.36 -18.91 -13.04
N GLY A 55 -10.04 -18.83 -14.34
CA GLY A 55 -10.40 -19.86 -15.32
C GLY A 55 -9.81 -21.23 -14.99
N GLU A 56 -8.53 -21.28 -14.59
CA GLU A 56 -7.87 -22.52 -14.15
C GLU A 56 -8.53 -23.13 -12.91
N ALA A 57 -8.97 -22.30 -11.97
CA ALA A 57 -9.66 -22.78 -10.77
C ALA A 57 -11.04 -23.38 -11.10
N VAL A 58 -11.76 -22.77 -12.05
CA VAL A 58 -13.06 -23.28 -12.51
C VAL A 58 -12.91 -24.60 -13.25
N ILE A 59 -11.94 -24.74 -14.15
CA ILE A 59 -11.75 -26.01 -14.88
C ILE A 59 -11.25 -27.14 -13.97
N GLY A 60 -10.53 -26.79 -12.90
CA GLY A 60 -10.07 -27.73 -11.86
C GLY A 60 -11.14 -28.08 -10.83
N LEU A 61 -12.37 -27.57 -10.96
CA LEU A 61 -13.42 -27.80 -9.97
C LEU A 61 -13.85 -29.26 -9.94
N SER A 62 -13.82 -29.87 -8.75
CA SER A 62 -14.30 -31.23 -8.55
C SER A 62 -15.83 -31.26 -8.36
N PHE A 63 -16.48 -32.34 -8.80
CA PHE A 63 -17.94 -32.47 -8.79
C PHE A 63 -18.57 -32.37 -7.38
N ASP A 64 -17.85 -32.72 -6.31
CA ASP A 64 -18.30 -32.55 -4.92
C ASP A 64 -18.53 -31.07 -4.55
N ARG A 65 -17.82 -30.14 -5.22
CA ARG A 65 -17.97 -28.70 -5.01
C ARG A 65 -19.24 -28.11 -5.64
N LEU A 66 -19.98 -28.88 -6.44
CA LEU A 66 -21.24 -28.44 -7.05
C LEU A 66 -22.45 -28.53 -6.11
N THR A 67 -22.31 -29.20 -4.97
CA THR A 67 -23.40 -29.39 -4.02
C THR A 67 -23.88 -28.05 -3.45
N LYS A 68 -25.16 -27.97 -3.08
CA LYS A 68 -25.73 -26.74 -2.47
C LYS A 68 -24.93 -26.27 -1.26
N GLU A 69 -24.43 -27.20 -0.46
CA GLU A 69 -23.60 -26.91 0.71
C GLU A 69 -22.27 -26.29 0.31
N SER A 70 -21.50 -26.93 -0.58
CA SER A 70 -20.21 -26.41 -1.02
C SER A 70 -20.33 -25.04 -1.70
N ARG A 71 -21.39 -24.81 -2.50
CA ARG A 71 -21.65 -23.50 -3.09
C ARG A 71 -21.87 -22.42 -2.04
N ARG A 72 -22.63 -22.73 -0.98
CA ARG A 72 -22.84 -21.80 0.13
C ARG A 72 -21.53 -21.46 0.84
N ILE A 73 -20.67 -22.45 1.07
CA ILE A 73 -19.35 -22.25 1.69
C ILE A 73 -18.48 -21.33 0.83
N ILE A 74 -18.44 -21.53 -0.50
CA ILE A 74 -17.65 -20.67 -1.40
C ILE A 74 -18.20 -19.24 -1.43
N ALA A 75 -19.53 -19.08 -1.40
CA ALA A 75 -20.16 -17.77 -1.34
C ALA A 75 -19.89 -17.05 0.00
N GLU A 76 -19.93 -17.77 1.12
CA GLU A 76 -19.56 -17.26 2.45
C GLU A 76 -18.08 -16.85 2.48
N GLU A 77 -17.17 -17.65 1.91
CA GLU A 77 -15.75 -17.30 1.76
C GLU A 77 -15.57 -16.01 0.94
N LEU A 78 -16.29 -15.87 -0.17
CA LEU A 78 -16.25 -14.67 -1.00
C LEU A 78 -16.75 -13.43 -0.23
N ASP A 79 -17.82 -13.56 0.54
CA ASP A 79 -18.36 -12.48 1.37
C ASP A 79 -17.39 -12.06 2.48
N ASP A 80 -16.75 -13.04 3.14
CA ASP A 80 -15.71 -12.80 4.14
C ASP A 80 -14.50 -12.09 3.51
N LEU A 81 -14.05 -12.53 2.33
CA LEU A 81 -12.93 -11.90 1.62
C LEU A 81 -13.28 -10.49 1.15
N ASN A 82 -14.49 -10.27 0.63
CA ASN A 82 -14.97 -8.93 0.29
C ASN A 82 -15.05 -8.04 1.53
N SER A 83 -15.52 -8.57 2.65
CA SER A 83 -15.57 -7.85 3.93
C SER A 83 -14.18 -7.51 4.44
N GLN A 84 -13.22 -8.43 4.37
CA GLN A 84 -11.83 -8.20 4.73
C GLN A 84 -11.15 -7.16 3.84
N LEU A 85 -11.35 -7.24 2.52
CA LEU A 85 -10.81 -6.29 1.55
C LEU A 85 -11.47 -4.92 1.69
N THR A 86 -12.78 -4.87 1.89
CA THR A 86 -13.52 -3.63 2.17
C THR A 86 -13.09 -3.03 3.50
N PHE A 87 -12.87 -3.84 4.54
CA PHE A 87 -12.36 -3.40 5.83
C PHE A 87 -10.92 -2.91 5.72
N THR A 88 -10.05 -3.59 4.95
CA THR A 88 -8.68 -3.09 4.71
C THR A 88 -8.67 -1.82 3.86
N LEU A 89 -9.58 -1.67 2.89
CA LEU A 89 -9.78 -0.44 2.12
C LEU A 89 -10.37 0.70 2.98
N ASN A 90 -11.30 0.40 3.89
CA ASN A 90 -11.95 1.38 4.76
C ASN A 90 -11.10 1.79 5.96
N GLU A 91 -10.33 0.87 6.54
CA GLU A 91 -9.37 1.17 7.61
C GLU A 91 -8.07 1.76 7.07
N ARG A 92 -7.70 1.49 5.80
CA ARG A 92 -6.44 1.94 5.19
C ARG A 92 -6.60 2.37 3.72
N PRO A 93 -7.41 3.40 3.43
CA PRO A 93 -7.61 3.89 2.06
C PRO A 93 -6.30 4.31 1.36
N ALA A 94 -5.31 4.76 2.13
CA ALA A 94 -4.00 5.18 1.61
C ALA A 94 -3.03 4.02 1.32
N SER A 95 -3.32 2.77 1.72
CA SER A 95 -2.39 1.64 1.52
C SER A 95 -2.23 1.24 0.05
N SER A 96 -3.18 1.63 -0.80
CA SER A 96 -3.12 1.55 -2.26
C SER A 96 -2.07 2.50 -2.87
N ALA A 97 -1.53 3.46 -2.10
CA ALA A 97 -0.46 4.41 -2.48
C ALA A 97 -0.67 5.24 -3.77
N GLU A 98 -1.78 5.09 -4.48
CA GLU A 98 -2.05 5.87 -5.71
C GLU A 98 -2.26 7.35 -5.41
N THR A 99 -2.89 7.70 -4.28
CA THR A 99 -3.32 9.07 -3.98
C THR A 99 -2.34 9.87 -3.11
N LEU A 100 -1.52 9.21 -2.28
CA LEU A 100 -0.54 9.90 -1.42
C LEU A 100 0.60 10.49 -2.26
N ALA A 101 0.87 11.79 -2.23
CA ALA A 101 2.03 12.41 -2.86
C ALA A 101 3.12 12.76 -1.83
N LEU A 102 4.39 12.79 -2.26
CA LEU A 102 5.50 13.37 -1.50
C LEU A 102 5.93 14.66 -2.20
N ARG A 103 5.91 15.78 -1.47
CA ARG A 103 6.42 17.08 -1.94
C ARG A 103 7.61 17.48 -1.09
N ALA A 104 8.65 18.06 -1.69
CA ALA A 104 9.78 18.62 -0.94
C ALA A 104 9.30 19.63 0.13
N PHE A 105 9.86 19.52 1.33
CA PHE A 105 9.51 20.36 2.47
C PHE A 105 9.83 21.84 2.21
N SER A 106 8.90 22.72 2.58
CA SER A 106 9.08 24.18 2.50
C SER A 106 8.92 24.79 3.89
N GLY A 107 9.94 25.48 4.39
CA GLY A 107 9.92 26.06 5.75
C GLY A 107 8.80 27.08 5.98
N ALA A 108 8.39 27.80 4.94
CA ALA A 108 7.29 28.78 5.03
C ALA A 108 5.91 28.12 4.97
N GLU A 109 5.72 27.16 4.05
CA GLU A 109 4.41 26.55 3.84
C GLU A 109 4.12 25.46 4.88
N ASP A 110 5.14 24.73 5.34
CA ASP A 110 5.03 23.49 6.13
C ASP A 110 5.38 23.64 7.60
N ARG A 111 5.46 24.90 8.07
CA ARG A 111 5.65 25.25 9.47
C ARG A 111 4.62 24.60 10.38
N ASP A 112 3.36 24.60 9.95
CA ASP A 112 2.20 24.08 10.69
C ASP A 112 2.36 22.60 11.04
N ILE A 113 2.63 21.74 10.07
CA ILE A 113 2.78 20.30 10.28
C ILE A 113 4.06 19.97 11.06
N PHE A 114 5.13 20.74 10.85
CA PHE A 114 6.40 20.54 11.54
C PHE A 114 6.31 20.93 13.02
N GLU A 115 5.58 21.99 13.35
CA GLU A 115 5.27 22.38 14.72
C GLU A 115 4.56 21.24 15.47
N VAL A 116 3.51 20.65 14.86
CA VAL A 116 2.80 19.51 15.46
C VAL A 116 3.73 18.32 15.68
N ARG A 117 4.63 18.05 14.74
CA ARG A 117 5.62 16.97 14.87
C ARG A 117 6.58 17.22 16.03
N ILE A 118 7.08 18.43 16.20
CA ILE A 118 7.96 18.78 17.32
C ILE A 118 7.24 18.60 18.65
N GLN A 119 5.98 19.03 18.74
CA GLN A 119 5.18 18.89 19.97
C GLN A 119 4.88 17.42 20.29
N ASP A 120 4.60 16.59 19.28
CA ASP A 120 4.29 15.16 19.48
C ASP A 120 5.54 14.32 19.81
N GLN A 121 6.71 14.61 19.20
CA GLN A 121 7.92 13.82 19.40
C GLN A 121 8.82 14.35 20.53
N GLY A 122 8.81 15.67 20.78
CA GLY A 122 9.71 16.34 21.74
C GLY A 122 11.19 16.34 21.34
N ALA A 123 11.56 15.78 20.19
CA ALA A 123 12.92 15.64 19.71
C ALA A 123 13.17 16.45 18.43
N ALA A 124 14.42 16.83 18.17
CA ALA A 124 14.88 17.53 16.99
C ALA A 124 14.55 16.78 15.68
N GLY A 125 14.42 17.53 14.58
CA GLY A 125 14.06 16.97 13.27
C GLY A 125 15.15 16.08 12.66
N ASP A 126 16.41 16.40 12.95
CA ASP A 126 17.63 15.80 12.39
C ASP A 126 17.87 14.32 12.71
N GLY A 127 17.16 13.76 13.70
CA GLY A 127 17.32 12.35 14.10
C GLY A 127 18.41 12.09 15.13
N SER A 128 19.04 13.13 15.66
CA SER A 128 19.97 13.03 16.78
C SER A 128 19.33 12.52 18.08
N GLY A 129 18.01 12.64 18.21
CA GLY A 129 17.29 12.38 19.46
C GLY A 129 17.49 13.46 20.52
N ALA A 130 18.18 14.56 20.19
CA ALA A 130 18.27 15.74 21.05
C ALA A 130 16.88 16.38 21.23
N PRO A 131 16.63 17.08 22.34
CA PRO A 131 15.40 17.85 22.51
C PRO A 131 15.28 18.91 21.41
N ALA A 132 14.06 19.14 20.93
CA ALA A 132 13.80 20.14 19.89
C ALA A 132 14.13 21.56 20.37
N GLY A 133 14.80 22.33 19.51
CA GLY A 133 15.04 23.75 19.69
C GLY A 133 13.82 24.62 19.36
N ALA A 134 14.05 25.92 19.18
CA ALA A 134 13.01 26.80 18.69
C ALA A 134 12.61 26.41 17.26
N LEU A 135 11.31 26.51 16.93
CA LEU A 135 10.76 26.05 15.65
C LEU A 135 11.48 26.68 14.43
N ASP A 136 11.79 27.97 14.49
CA ASP A 136 12.50 28.67 13.42
C ASP A 136 13.94 28.16 13.24
N ASP A 137 14.63 27.87 14.34
CA ASP A 137 16.00 27.35 14.32
C ASP A 137 16.02 25.91 13.78
N GLU A 138 15.04 25.10 14.15
CA GLU A 138 14.87 23.72 13.63
C GLU A 138 14.58 23.73 12.12
N ILE A 139 13.70 24.63 11.65
CA ILE A 139 13.41 24.77 10.21
C ILE A 139 14.65 25.26 9.46
N ALA A 140 15.36 26.26 9.97
CA ALA A 140 16.57 26.77 9.35
C ALA A 140 17.67 25.70 9.26
N SER A 141 17.88 24.95 10.35
CA SER A 141 18.82 23.83 10.39
C SER A 141 18.46 22.74 9.38
N ALA A 142 17.19 22.38 9.30
CA ALA A 142 16.69 21.41 8.33
C ALA A 142 16.96 21.83 6.88
N LEU A 143 16.60 23.07 6.53
CA LEU A 143 16.80 23.60 5.19
C LEU A 143 18.28 23.69 4.83
N ALA A 144 19.14 24.12 5.76
CA ALA A 144 20.58 24.16 5.53
C ALA A 144 21.16 22.78 5.19
N ARG A 145 20.67 21.72 5.82
CA ARG A 145 21.11 20.33 5.56
C ARG A 145 20.56 19.79 4.25
N VAL A 146 19.34 20.19 3.87
CA VAL A 146 18.79 19.89 2.53
C VAL A 146 19.61 20.58 1.45
N GLU A 147 19.98 21.86 1.64
CA GLU A 147 20.84 22.61 0.71
C GLU A 147 22.26 22.03 0.63
N ALA A 148 22.78 21.50 1.73
CA ALA A 148 24.08 20.83 1.78
C ALA A 148 24.06 19.41 1.19
N GLU A 149 22.93 18.94 0.67
CA GLU A 149 22.73 17.56 0.19
C GLU A 149 23.04 16.49 1.27
N GLU A 150 22.85 16.85 2.54
CA GLU A 150 23.00 15.96 3.69
C GLU A 150 21.64 15.40 4.16
N ALA A 151 20.54 15.96 3.67
CA ALA A 151 19.18 15.54 4.02
C ALA A 151 18.21 15.72 2.84
N ALA A 152 17.13 14.93 2.83
CA ALA A 152 16.00 15.14 1.95
C ALA A 152 14.71 15.02 2.74
N TRP A 153 13.95 16.11 2.83
CA TRP A 153 12.75 16.20 3.66
C TRP A 153 11.52 16.39 2.78
N PHE A 154 10.46 15.66 3.10
CA PHE A 154 9.22 15.69 2.33
C PHE A 154 8.00 15.79 3.23
N VAL A 155 6.96 16.44 2.72
CA VAL A 155 5.60 16.40 3.26
C VAL A 155 4.81 15.34 2.51
N ALA A 156 4.17 14.45 3.28
CA ALA A 156 3.21 13.49 2.76
C ALA A 156 1.84 14.16 2.64
N LEU A 157 1.30 14.17 1.42
CA LEU A 157 0.05 14.82 1.06
C LEU A 157 -0.99 13.79 0.59
N GLU A 158 -2.22 13.89 1.07
CA GLU A 158 -3.38 13.19 0.53
C GLU A 158 -4.32 14.25 -0.07
N GLY A 159 -4.29 14.41 -1.41
CA GLY A 159 -4.83 15.62 -2.04
C GLY A 159 -4.09 16.87 -1.54
N ASP A 160 -4.83 17.83 -1.00
CA ASP A 160 -4.27 19.06 -0.40
C ASP A 160 -3.97 18.92 1.11
N GLN A 161 -4.28 17.76 1.72
CA GLN A 161 -4.14 17.56 3.16
C GLN A 161 -2.74 17.04 3.53
N LYS A 162 -2.06 17.73 4.45
CA LYS A 162 -0.79 17.28 5.01
C LYS A 162 -1.02 16.18 6.05
N VAL A 163 -0.60 14.95 5.74
CA VAL A 163 -0.86 13.78 6.58
C VAL A 163 0.38 13.26 7.31
N GLY A 164 1.57 13.71 6.93
CA GLY A 164 2.82 13.31 7.59
C GLY A 164 4.06 13.98 7.01
N LEU A 165 5.21 13.58 7.56
CA LEU A 165 6.54 14.03 7.18
C LEU A 165 7.43 12.82 6.94
N VAL A 166 8.31 12.92 5.95
CA VAL A 166 9.35 11.93 5.65
C VAL A 166 10.69 12.63 5.70
N PHE A 167 11.60 12.08 6.50
CA PHE A 167 12.94 12.60 6.70
C PHE A 167 13.93 11.56 6.20
N GLY A 168 14.75 11.92 5.21
CA GLY A 168 15.92 11.16 4.80
C GLY A 168 17.15 11.91 5.27
N GLU A 169 17.99 11.25 6.07
CA GLU A 169 19.22 11.82 6.60
C GLU A 169 20.40 11.00 6.11
N LEU A 170 21.39 11.65 5.49
CA LEU A 170 22.61 10.97 5.09
C LEU A 170 23.50 10.75 6.32
N ASN A 171 23.76 9.48 6.64
CA ASN A 171 24.63 9.07 7.73
C ASN A 171 25.76 8.18 7.17
N GLY A 172 26.91 8.79 6.93
CA GLY A 172 28.04 8.14 6.27
C GLY A 172 27.74 7.83 4.80
N HIS A 173 27.46 6.56 4.50
CA HIS A 173 27.11 6.10 3.14
C HIS A 173 25.66 5.60 3.03
N GLU A 174 24.88 5.69 4.11
CA GLU A 174 23.49 5.23 4.15
C GLU A 174 22.54 6.42 4.31
N VAL A 175 21.35 6.33 3.71
CA VAL A 175 20.26 7.28 3.97
C VAL A 175 19.32 6.66 5.00
N GLU A 176 19.28 7.24 6.19
CA GLU A 176 18.33 6.85 7.23
C GLU A 176 16.98 7.52 6.98
N VAL A 177 15.96 6.70 6.71
CA VAL A 177 14.60 7.18 6.46
C VAL A 177 13.75 7.03 7.71
N ARG A 178 13.21 8.16 8.17
CA ARG A 178 12.25 8.25 9.28
C ARG A 178 10.94 8.83 8.77
N ILE A 179 9.83 8.27 9.23
CA ILE A 179 8.49 8.67 8.81
C ILE A 179 7.70 9.02 10.04
N TRP A 180 7.15 10.22 10.04
CA TRP A 180 6.22 10.68 11.06
C TRP A 180 4.84 10.88 10.43
N ILE A 181 3.81 10.30 11.02
CA ILE A 181 2.43 10.50 10.60
C ILE A 181 1.73 11.34 11.66
N HIS A 182 1.04 12.38 11.20
CA HIS A 182 0.29 13.29 12.04
C HIS A 182 -0.67 12.49 12.94
N PRO A 183 -0.78 12.80 14.25
CA PRO A 183 -1.52 11.98 15.21
C PRO A 183 -2.94 11.61 14.77
N GLU A 184 -3.68 12.58 14.22
CA GLU A 184 -5.05 12.39 13.70
C GLU A 184 -5.14 11.51 12.44
N HIS A 185 -4.00 11.27 11.78
CA HIS A 185 -3.88 10.47 10.57
C HIS A 185 -3.26 9.10 10.82
N ARG A 186 -2.90 8.77 12.06
CA ARG A 186 -2.34 7.46 12.43
C ARG A 186 -3.36 6.35 12.21
N LYS A 187 -2.84 5.13 12.02
CA LYS A 187 -3.61 3.90 11.77
C LYS A 187 -4.42 3.88 10.47
N LYS A 188 -4.32 4.91 9.61
CA LYS A 188 -4.98 5.01 8.30
C LYS A 188 -4.14 4.49 7.11
N GLY A 189 -2.98 3.88 7.37
CA GLY A 189 -2.09 3.33 6.35
C GLY A 189 -1.05 4.29 5.73
N TYR A 190 -1.07 5.58 6.08
CA TYR A 190 -0.16 6.59 5.52
C TYR A 190 1.33 6.30 5.75
N GLY A 191 1.70 5.67 6.88
CA GLY A 191 3.10 5.32 7.15
C GLY A 191 3.67 4.34 6.12
N THR A 192 2.90 3.33 5.74
CA THR A 192 3.31 2.35 4.71
C THR A 192 3.34 2.97 3.32
N ALA A 193 2.38 3.85 3.01
CA ALA A 193 2.32 4.55 1.73
C ALA A 193 3.51 5.53 1.56
N ALA A 194 3.80 6.31 2.60
CA ALA A 194 4.94 7.21 2.64
C ALA A 194 6.27 6.44 2.50
N LEU A 195 6.38 5.27 3.14
CA LEU A 195 7.57 4.40 3.02
C LEU A 195 7.79 3.86 1.60
N ARG A 196 6.70 3.48 0.92
CA ARG A 196 6.79 2.97 -0.45
C ARG A 196 7.25 4.07 -1.41
N LYS A 197 6.71 5.29 -1.27
CA LYS A 197 7.09 6.43 -2.11
C LYS A 197 8.47 6.99 -1.79
N SER A 198 8.86 7.03 -0.51
CA SER A 198 10.15 7.58 -0.09
C SER A 198 11.31 6.87 -0.75
N ARG A 199 11.24 5.55 -1.00
CA ARG A 199 12.31 4.82 -1.69
C ARG A 199 12.63 5.38 -3.09
N SER A 200 11.61 5.78 -3.85
CA SER A 200 11.81 6.31 -5.21
C SER A 200 12.29 7.76 -5.16
N GLU A 201 11.73 8.57 -4.26
CA GLU A 201 12.15 9.96 -4.07
C GLU A 201 13.59 10.04 -3.57
N MET A 202 13.97 9.25 -2.55
CA MET A 202 15.33 9.28 -1.99
C MET A 202 16.39 8.89 -3.01
N ALA A 203 16.07 8.02 -3.97
CA ALA A 203 16.99 7.65 -5.04
C ALA A 203 17.30 8.80 -6.01
N ILE A 204 16.44 9.83 -6.09
CA ILE A 204 16.67 11.04 -6.88
C ILE A 204 17.69 11.95 -6.17
N TYR A 205 17.56 12.12 -4.86
CA TYR A 205 18.41 13.02 -4.08
C TYR A 205 19.75 12.39 -3.67
N PHE A 206 19.80 11.08 -3.48
CA PHE A 206 21.00 10.35 -3.06
C PHE A 206 21.33 9.21 -4.03
N PRO A 207 21.76 9.52 -5.27
CA PRO A 207 22.13 8.49 -6.23
C PRO A 207 23.30 7.66 -5.67
N ALA A 208 23.13 6.34 -5.65
CA ALA A 208 24.10 5.34 -5.16
C ALA A 208 24.25 5.18 -3.64
N ALA A 209 23.45 5.86 -2.80
CA ALA A 209 23.40 5.57 -1.37
C ALA A 209 22.36 4.48 -1.04
N PRO A 210 22.72 3.40 -0.32
CA PRO A 210 21.73 2.46 0.23
C PRO A 210 20.74 3.16 1.18
N VAL A 211 19.45 2.96 0.92
CA VAL A 211 18.36 3.48 1.76
C VAL A 211 18.07 2.50 2.88
N VAL A 212 18.22 2.94 4.13
CA VAL A 212 17.97 2.14 5.34
C VAL A 212 16.79 2.73 6.11
N VAL A 213 15.83 1.88 6.43
CA VAL A 213 14.62 2.27 7.17
C VAL A 213 14.77 1.72 8.58
N ARG A 214 14.97 2.61 9.55
CA ARG A 214 15.04 2.24 10.96
C ARG A 214 13.70 2.53 11.63
N ALA A 215 13.14 1.53 12.31
CA ALA A 215 12.05 1.79 13.24
C ALA A 215 12.61 2.61 14.41
N PRO A 216 11.86 3.59 14.95
CA PRO A 216 12.30 4.29 16.15
C PRO A 216 12.56 3.25 17.25
N SER A 217 13.76 3.27 17.81
CA SER A 217 14.12 2.46 18.98
C SER A 217 13.12 2.78 20.10
N ALA A 218 12.52 1.74 20.68
CA ALA A 218 11.63 1.87 21.84
C ALA A 218 12.35 2.44 23.06
#